data_AF-A0A3D5KPR6-F1
#
_entry.id   AF-A0A3D5KPR6-F1
#
_cell.length_a   1.000
_cell.length_b   1.000
_cell.length_c   1.000
_cell.angle_alpha   90.00
_cell.angle_beta   90.00
_cell.angle_gamma   90.00
#
_symmetry.space_group_name_H-M   'P 1'
#
loop_
_entity.id
_entity.type
_entity.pdbx_description
1 polymer ?
#
loop_
_entity_poly.entity_id
_entity_poly.type
_entity_poly.pdbx_seq_one_letter_code
_entity_poly.pdbx_strand_id
1 'polypeptide(L)'
;MDDRLNDIIKYRKGELSPKEMHALERQTLNDPFLSEALEGTENISAEDLMSDVSQINRKILKKKKATLFTPLRIAAGIALVIGSVILFYQLTPKKESLALKTEN
;
A
#
# COMPACT_ATOMS: atom_id res chain seq x y z
N MET A 1 13.88 -9.51 14.06
CA MET A 1 13.37 -8.17 14.42
C MET A 1 12.21 -8.26 15.41
N ASP A 2 11.48 -9.39 15.44
CA ASP A 2 10.37 -9.64 16.38
C ASP A 2 10.80 -9.94 17.83
N ASP A 3 12.07 -10.30 18.07
CA ASP A 3 12.54 -10.69 19.40
C ASP A 3 12.39 -9.57 20.44
N ARG A 4 12.67 -8.32 20.06
CA ARG A 4 12.55 -7.17 20.98
C ARG A 4 11.10 -6.89 21.38
N LEU A 5 10.17 -7.05 20.44
CA LEU A 5 8.74 -6.91 20.74
C LEU A 5 8.32 -7.99 21.72
N ASN A 6 8.74 -9.23 21.50
CA ASN A 6 8.43 -10.33 22.42
C ASN A 6 9.01 -10.09 23.82
N ASP A 7 10.23 -9.58 23.93
CA ASP A 7 10.84 -9.26 25.23
C ASP A 7 10.08 -8.15 25.96
N ILE A 8 9.68 -7.09 25.26
CA ILE A 8 8.82 -6.02 25.80
C ILE A 8 7.49 -6.59 26.28
N ILE A 9 6.85 -7.46 25.48
CA ILE A 9 5.57 -8.08 25.83
C ILE A 9 5.71 -8.96 27.07
N LYS A 10 6.73 -9.82 27.15
CA LYS A 10 6.98 -10.67 28.32
C LYS A 10 7.29 -9.85 29.57
N TYR A 11 8.07 -8.77 29.42
CA TYR A 11 8.35 -7.83 30.52
C TYR A 11 7.06 -7.20 31.04
N ARG A 12 6.22 -6.69 30.14
CA ARG A 12 4.90 -6.11 30.44
C ARG A 12 3.94 -7.08 31.14
N LYS A 13 4.01 -8.37 30.80
CA LYS A 13 3.21 -9.43 31.41
C LYS A 13 3.80 -9.98 32.72
N GLY A 14 5.02 -9.58 33.09
CA GLY A 14 5.72 -10.14 34.24
C GLY A 14 6.18 -11.60 34.05
N GLU A 15 6.33 -12.03 32.80
CA GLU A 15 6.69 -13.42 32.45
C GLU A 15 8.21 -13.65 32.38
N LEU A 16 9.01 -12.59 32.48
CA LEU A 16 10.46 -12.69 32.53
C LEU A 16 10.93 -13.15 33.91
N SER A 17 11.95 -14.01 33.94
CA SER A 17 12.64 -14.31 35.21
C SER A 17 13.35 -13.06 35.75
N PRO A 18 13.63 -12.98 37.07
CA PRO A 18 14.32 -11.82 37.65
C PRO A 18 15.66 -11.50 36.96
N LYS A 19 16.40 -12.52 36.53
CA LYS A 19 17.67 -12.34 35.81
C LYS A 19 17.46 -11.71 34.44
N GLU A 20 16.43 -12.12 33.70
CA GLU A 20 16.09 -11.60 32.39
C GLU A 20 15.54 -10.17 32.48
N MET A 21 14.69 -9.91 33.46
CA MET A 21 14.17 -8.57 33.75
C MET A 21 15.31 -7.57 33.99
N HIS A 22 16.25 -7.88 34.90
CA HIS A 22 17.42 -7.03 35.14
C HIS A 22 18.38 -6.93 33.95
N ALA A 23 18.44 -7.96 33.09
CA ALA A 23 19.22 -7.87 31.85
C ALA A 23 18.57 -6.86 30.88
N LEU A 24 17.25 -6.90 30.73
CA LEU A 24 16.50 -5.97 29.89
C LEU A 24 16.56 -4.54 30.43
N GLU A 25 16.44 -4.34 31.74
CA GLU A 25 16.61 -3.02 32.38
C GLU A 25 18.00 -2.43 32.12
N ARG A 26 19.06 -3.25 32.22
CA ARG A 26 20.42 -2.81 31.87
C ARG A 26 20.57 -2.47 30.39
N GLN A 27 19.91 -3.19 29.49
CA GLN A 27 19.90 -2.85 28.07
C GLN A 27 19.16 -1.53 27.83
N THR A 28 18.07 -1.30 28.55
CA THR A 28 17.26 -0.08 28.48
C THR A 28 18.09 1.16 28.84
N LEU A 29 18.95 1.07 29.85
CA LEU A 29 19.87 2.17 30.20
C LEU A 29 20.87 2.52 29.09
N ASN A 30 21.20 1.57 28.23
CA ASN A 30 22.18 1.75 27.15
C ASN A 30 21.52 2.02 25.78
N ASP A 31 20.21 1.85 25.67
CA ASP A 31 19.45 1.98 24.43
C ASP A 31 18.31 3.00 24.63
N PRO A 32 18.52 4.27 24.25
CA PRO A 32 17.52 5.32 24.39
C PRO A 32 16.19 4.98 23.72
N PHE A 33 16.21 4.25 22.61
CA PHE A 33 14.99 3.87 21.90
C PHE A 33 14.20 2.79 22.65
N LEU A 34 14.89 1.80 23.24
CA LEU A 34 14.23 0.80 24.07
C LEU A 34 13.59 1.43 25.32
N SER A 35 14.27 2.41 25.93
CA SER A 35 13.72 3.18 27.05
C SER A 35 12.43 3.88 26.68
N GLU A 36 12.43 4.65 25.59
CA GLU A 36 11.22 5.33 25.10
C GLU A 36 10.13 4.34 24.71
N ALA A 37 10.47 3.17 24.14
CA ALA A 37 9.50 2.16 23.78
C ALA A 37 8.82 1.52 25.01
N LEU A 38 9.56 1.28 26.10
CA LEU A 38 8.99 0.76 27.34
C LEU A 38 8.08 1.78 28.00
N GLU A 39 8.52 3.03 28.12
CA GLU A 39 7.73 4.13 28.69
C GLU A 39 6.49 4.43 27.83
N GLY A 40 6.67 4.57 26.51
CA GLY A 40 5.60 4.90 25.57
C GLY A 40 4.53 3.82 25.42
N THR A 41 4.79 2.59 25.88
CA THR A 41 3.82 1.50 25.83
C THR A 41 3.16 1.19 27.18
N GLU A 42 3.54 1.86 28.27
CA GLU A 42 3.06 1.58 29.64
C GLU A 42 1.52 1.59 29.75
N ASN A 43 0.88 2.53 29.05
CA ASN A 43 -0.57 2.74 29.12
C ASN A 43 -1.40 1.87 28.16
N ILE A 44 -0.77 1.02 27.34
CA ILE A 44 -1.44 0.17 26.34
C ILE A 44 -1.39 -1.27 26.83
N SER A 45 -2.41 -2.11 26.67
CA SER A 45 -2.28 -3.53 27.07
C SER A 45 -1.23 -4.27 26.23
N ALA A 46 -0.66 -5.37 26.75
CA ALA A 46 0.32 -6.16 26.01
C ALA A 46 -0.32 -6.80 24.76
N GLU A 47 -1.56 -7.24 24.88
CA GLU A 47 -2.35 -7.82 23.79
C GLU A 47 -2.62 -6.80 22.68
N ASP A 48 -3.03 -5.59 23.05
CA ASP A 48 -3.31 -4.51 22.09
C ASP A 48 -2.03 -4.07 21.38
N LEU A 49 -0.91 -3.91 22.12
CA LEU A 49 0.38 -3.56 21.54
C LEU A 49 0.81 -4.59 20.49
N MET A 50 0.70 -5.89 20.81
CA MET A 50 1.06 -6.97 19.89
C MET A 50 0.15 -6.96 18.64
N SER A 51 -1.15 -6.75 18.84
CA SER A 51 -2.12 -6.62 17.74
C SER A 51 -1.77 -5.44 16.83
N ASP A 52 -1.56 -4.26 17.39
CA ASP A 52 -1.31 -3.02 16.66
C ASP A 52 -0.02 -3.10 15.84
N VAL A 53 1.08 -3.56 16.43
CA VAL A 53 2.35 -3.73 15.72
C VAL A 53 2.19 -4.76 14.59
N SER A 54 1.47 -5.86 14.83
CA SER A 54 1.19 -6.85 13.78
C SER A 54 0.37 -6.28 12.63
N GLN A 55 -0.61 -5.41 12.91
CA GLN A 55 -1.42 -4.74 11.90
C GLN A 55 -0.61 -3.75 11.08
N ILE A 56 0.24 -2.96 11.74
CA ILE A 56 1.15 -2.02 11.08
C ILE A 56 2.10 -2.78 10.15
N ASN A 57 2.74 -3.85 10.62
CA ASN A 57 3.61 -4.68 9.81
C ASN A 57 2.87 -5.27 8.60
N ARG A 58 1.64 -5.75 8.77
CA ARG A 58 0.81 -6.22 7.64
C ARG A 58 0.53 -5.12 6.62
N LYS A 59 0.28 -3.88 7.06
CA LYS A 59 0.03 -2.74 6.16
C LYS A 59 1.29 -2.33 5.41
N ILE A 60 2.45 -2.32 6.06
CA ILE A 60 3.74 -2.02 5.43
C ILE A 60 4.12 -3.09 4.41
N LEU A 61 3.95 -4.36 4.77
CA LEU A 61 4.33 -5.50 3.92
C LEU A 61 3.35 -5.79 2.79
N LYS A 62 2.09 -5.33 2.90
CA LYS A 62 1.14 -5.35 1.77
C LYS A 62 1.60 -4.38 0.69
N LYS A 63 2.50 -4.84 -0.17
CA LYS A 63 2.79 -4.17 -1.45
C LYS A 63 1.47 -4.00 -2.20
N LYS A 64 1.14 -2.77 -2.61
CA LYS A 64 0.03 -2.53 -3.53
C LYS A 64 0.29 -3.37 -4.77
N LYS A 65 -0.55 -4.37 -5.03
CA LYS A 65 -0.50 -5.09 -6.30
C LYS A 65 -0.78 -4.05 -7.39
N ALA A 66 0.18 -3.82 -8.27
CA ALA A 66 -0.05 -3.00 -9.45
C ALA A 66 -1.22 -3.63 -10.21
N THR A 67 -2.32 -2.89 -10.35
CA THR A 67 -3.49 -3.38 -11.07
C THR A 67 -3.13 -3.38 -12.55
N LEU A 68 -2.83 -4.53 -13.14
CA LEU A 68 -2.59 -4.67 -14.58
C LEU A 68 -3.81 -4.24 -15.44
N PHE A 69 -4.97 -4.01 -14.80
CA PHE A 69 -6.18 -3.53 -15.45
C PHE A 69 -6.15 -2.04 -15.83
N THR A 70 -5.33 -1.20 -15.20
CA THR A 70 -5.27 0.24 -15.56
C THR A 70 -4.74 0.48 -16.97
N PRO A 71 -3.58 -0.07 -17.39
CA PRO A 71 -3.10 0.12 -18.76
C PRO A 71 -4.03 -0.54 -19.78
N LEU A 72 -4.65 -1.68 -19.45
CA LEU A 72 -5.55 -2.38 -20.36
C LEU A 72 -6.83 -1.58 -20.66
N ARG A 73 -7.40 -0.90 -19.64
CA ARG A 73 -8.58 -0.03 -19.83
C ARG A 73 -8.26 1.19 -20.70
N ILE A 74 -7.06 1.75 -20.57
CA ILE A 74 -6.60 2.87 -21.41
C ILE A 74 -6.49 2.42 -22.87
N ALA A 75 -5.87 1.27 -23.13
CA ALA A 75 -5.76 0.71 -24.48
C ALA A 75 -7.13 0.44 -25.12
N ALA A 76 -8.07 -0.14 -24.37
CA ALA A 76 -9.44 -0.39 -24.84
C ALA A 76 -10.18 0.92 -25.17
N GLY A 77 -10.01 1.97 -24.36
CA GLY A 77 -10.58 3.29 -24.64
C GLY A 77 -10.03 3.91 -25.92
N ILE A 78 -8.71 3.87 -26.13
CA ILE A 78 -8.07 4.36 -27.36
C ILE A 78 -8.56 3.57 -28.58
N ALA A 79 -8.64 2.23 -28.47
CA ALA A 79 -9.14 1.38 -29.54
C ALA A 79 -10.60 1.70 -29.92
N LEU A 80 -11.46 2.00 -28.94
CA LEU A 80 -12.84 2.40 -29.19
C LEU A 80 -12.94 3.73 -29.95
N VAL A 81 -12.13 4.73 -29.60
CA VAL A 81 -12.11 6.02 -30.30
C VAL A 81 -11.66 5.85 -31.75
N ILE A 82 -10.55 5.14 -31.97
CA ILE A 82 -10.03 4.87 -33.32
C ILE A 82 -11.05 4.08 -34.13
N GLY A 83 -11.62 3.02 -33.54
CA GLY A 83 -12.65 2.20 -34.18
C GLY A 83 -13.89 3.01 -34.56
N SER A 84 -14.35 3.90 -33.68
CA SER A 84 -15.49 4.78 -33.95
C SER A 84 -15.22 5.74 -35.12
N VAL A 85 -14.03 6.33 -35.19
CA VAL A 85 -13.62 7.21 -36.30
C VAL A 85 -13.60 6.42 -37.62
N ILE A 86 -12.96 5.24 -37.64
CA ILE A 86 -12.90 4.40 -38.84
C ILE A 86 -14.29 3.98 -39.30
N LEU A 87 -15.15 3.56 -38.36
CA LEU A 87 -16.52 3.16 -38.65
C LEU A 87 -17.33 4.33 -39.21
N PHE A 88 -17.16 5.53 -38.64
CA PHE A 88 -17.79 6.75 -39.17
C PHE A 88 -17.33 7.08 -40.59
N TYR A 89 -16.04 6.92 -40.91
CA TYR A 89 -15.53 7.10 -42.27
C TYR A 89 -16.10 6.11 -43.28
N GLN A 90 -16.32 4.86 -42.87
CA GLN A 90 -16.89 3.83 -43.75
C GLN A 90 -18.40 4.00 -43.95
N LEU A 91 -19.12 4.47 -42.93
CA LEU A 91 -20.57 4.65 -42.98
C LEU A 91 -21.00 5.99 -43.58
N THR A 92 -20.10 6.96 -43.70
CA THR A 92 -20.44 8.26 -44.33
C THR A 92 -20.35 8.13 -45.84
N PRO A 93 -21.45 8.20 -46.59
CA PRO A 93 -21.41 8.16 -48.05
C PRO A 93 -20.61 9.37 -48.59
N LYS A 94 -19.67 9.12 -49.50
CA LYS A 94 -18.91 10.20 -50.16
C LYS A 94 -19.89 11.10 -50.91
N LYS A 95 -19.96 12.37 -50.51
CA LYS A 95 -20.69 13.38 -51.28
C LYS A 95 -19.90 13.70 -52.55
N GLU A 96 -20.44 13.34 -53.70
CA GLU A 96 -19.91 13.79 -54.99
C GLU A 96 -20.00 15.32 -55.07
N SER A 97 -18.90 15.97 -55.44
CA SER A 97 -18.82 17.42 -55.61
C SER A 97 -19.61 17.85 -56.85
N LEU A 98 -20.85 18.29 -56.66
CA LEU A 98 -21.72 18.80 -57.72
C LEU A 98 -21.47 20.28 -58.08
N ALA A 99 -20.24 20.73 -58.28
CA ALA A 99 -20.05 22.08 -58.83
C ALA A 99 -18.66 22.31 -59.41
N LEU A 100 -18.44 21.91 -60.67
CA LEU A 100 -17.63 22.65 -61.64
C LEU A 100 -18.05 22.20 -63.05
N LYS A 101 -19.32 22.43 -63.41
CA LYS A 101 -19.73 22.52 -64.81
C LYS A 101 -20.11 23.98 -65.08
N THR A 102 -19.08 24.83 -65.14
CA THR A 102 -19.20 26.15 -65.75
C THR A 102 -19.19 25.94 -67.26
N GLU A 103 -20.34 26.22 -67.85
CA GLU A 103 -20.65 26.21 -69.27
C GLU A 103 -19.82 27.28 -70.01
N ASN A 104 -19.24 26.90 -71.14
CA ASN A 104 -18.81 27.77 -72.24
C ASN A 104 -18.89 26.96 -73.54
#